data_AF-A0AAE0BYU6-F1
#
_entry.id   AF-A0AAE0BYU6-F1
#
_cell.length_a   1.000
_cell.length_b   1.000
_cell.length_c   1.000
_cell.angle_alpha   90.00
_cell.angle_beta   90.00
_cell.angle_gamma   90.00
#
_symmetry.space_group_name_H-M   'P 1'
#
loop_
_entity.id
_entity.type
_entity.pdbx_description
1 polymer ?
#
loop_
_entity_poly.entity_id
_entity_poly.type
_entity_poly.pdbx_seq_one_letter_code
_entity_poly.pdbx_strand_id
1 'polypeptide(L)'
;MQLPHAIAGDLFCAGCLFFASEAVDWVVGHTRSILFTADGGVSYAPQSHNFNVGDGKIFYAVQAIDERTAYVVGDSGAILYTSNAGGSWTIQDSGWVTPLYDVYFVSATR
;
A
#
# COMPACT_ATOMS: atom_id res chain seq x y z
N MET A 1 28.28 0.63 -14.38
CA MET A 1 27.36 0.03 -13.40
C MET A 1 26.16 0.96 -13.34
N GLN A 2 25.15 0.66 -14.16
CA GLN A 2 24.08 1.59 -14.53
C GLN A 2 22.87 1.32 -13.64
N LEU A 3 22.42 2.35 -12.94
CA LEU A 3 21.19 2.34 -12.16
C LEU A 3 20.02 2.03 -13.11
N PRO A 4 19.11 1.09 -12.78
CA PRO A 4 17.94 0.85 -13.60
C PRO A 4 17.04 2.08 -13.54
N HIS A 5 16.69 2.54 -14.72
CA HIS A 5 15.83 3.66 -15.03
C HIS A 5 14.40 3.29 -14.58
N ALA A 6 14.01 3.66 -13.36
CA ALA A 6 12.62 3.55 -12.96
C ALA A 6 11.83 4.68 -13.63
N ILE A 7 10.95 4.28 -14.55
CA ILE A 7 9.90 5.12 -15.11
C ILE A 7 8.88 5.47 -14.01
N ALA A 8 9.27 6.35 -13.10
CA ALA A 8 8.36 7.08 -12.22
C ALA A 8 7.72 8.26 -13.00
N GLY A 9 7.21 7.97 -14.21
CA GLY A 9 6.39 8.89 -14.97
C GLY A 9 4.93 8.65 -14.57
N ASP A 10 4.39 9.56 -13.77
CA ASP A 10 2.95 9.76 -13.53
C ASP A 10 2.21 8.83 -12.56
N LEU A 11 2.89 8.25 -11.55
CA LEU A 11 2.21 7.80 -10.33
C LEU A 11 2.29 8.89 -9.27
N PHE A 12 1.31 9.80 -9.33
CA PHE A 12 1.05 10.82 -8.31
C PHE A 12 0.57 10.15 -7.01
N CYS A 13 1.51 9.85 -6.11
CA CYS A 13 1.24 9.95 -4.68
C CYS A 13 2.55 10.21 -3.93
N ALA A 14 2.66 11.41 -3.33
CA ALA A 14 3.72 11.76 -2.40
C ALA A 14 3.38 11.11 -1.04
N GLY A 15 3.70 9.83 -0.91
CA GLY A 15 3.32 9.06 0.28
C GLY A 15 3.98 7.69 0.29
N CYS A 16 5.31 7.71 0.37
CA CYS A 16 6.16 6.61 0.82
C CYS A 16 6.27 5.39 -0.11
N LEU A 17 7.49 5.20 -0.67
CA LEU A 17 7.97 3.89 -1.14
C LEU A 17 8.49 3.15 0.09
N PHE A 18 7.98 1.95 0.39
CA PHE A 18 8.51 1.12 1.47
C PHE A 18 8.96 -0.23 0.90
N PHE A 19 10.27 -0.41 0.80
CA PHE A 19 10.86 -1.67 0.35
C PHE A 19 10.71 -2.73 1.44
N ALA A 20 9.84 -3.71 1.23
CA ALA A 20 9.81 -4.94 2.03
C ALA A 20 11.04 -5.81 1.74
N SER A 21 11.53 -5.74 0.49
CA SER A 21 12.82 -6.22 -0.01
C SER A 21 13.18 -5.48 -1.30
N GLU A 22 14.36 -5.70 -1.89
CA GLU A 22 14.75 -5.04 -3.16
C GLU A 22 13.78 -5.33 -4.32
N ALA A 23 12.95 -6.38 -4.21
CA ALA A 23 12.03 -6.81 -5.26
C ALA A 23 10.56 -6.50 -4.98
N VAL A 24 10.16 -6.35 -3.71
CA VAL A 24 8.74 -6.31 -3.31
C VAL A 24 8.36 -4.96 -2.73
N ASP A 25 7.30 -4.35 -3.29
CA ASP A 25 6.77 -3.05 -2.86
C ASP A 25 5.25 -2.93 -3.12
N TRP A 26 4.60 -2.05 -2.35
CA TRP A 26 3.22 -1.64 -2.55
C TRP A 26 3.14 -0.13 -2.76
N VAL A 27 2.28 0.27 -3.70
CA VAL A 27 1.96 1.69 -3.93
C VAL A 27 0.47 1.89 -3.76
N VAL A 28 0.08 2.97 -3.07
CA VAL A 28 -1.32 3.30 -2.83
C VAL A 28 -1.63 4.71 -3.31
N GLY A 29 -2.93 5.00 -3.50
CA GLY A 29 -3.32 6.36 -3.87
C GLY A 29 -4.81 6.53 -4.18
N HIS A 30 -5.08 7.37 -5.18
CA HIS A 30 -6.42 7.77 -5.56
C HIS A 30 -7.33 6.60 -5.94
N THR A 31 -8.63 6.79 -5.75
CA THR A 31 -9.66 5.79 -6.06
C THR A 31 -9.43 4.47 -5.33
N ARG A 32 -8.88 4.53 -4.11
CA ARG A 32 -8.55 3.36 -3.28
C ARG A 32 -7.61 2.39 -4.02
N SER A 33 -6.71 2.90 -4.84
CA SER A 33 -5.82 2.03 -5.63
C SER A 33 -4.76 1.42 -4.73
N ILE A 34 -4.52 0.11 -4.90
CA ILE A 34 -3.40 -0.62 -4.34
C ILE A 34 -2.71 -1.33 -5.51
N LEU A 35 -1.44 -1.04 -5.69
CA LEU A 35 -0.56 -1.68 -6.68
C LEU A 35 0.53 -2.45 -5.96
N PHE A 36 1.01 -3.52 -6.58
CA PHE A 36 2.05 -4.37 -6.03
C PHE A 36 3.08 -4.73 -7.10
N THR A 37 4.35 -4.77 -6.70
CA THR A 37 5.45 -5.29 -7.51
C THR A 37 6.14 -6.42 -6.77
N ALA A 38 6.66 -7.38 -7.55
CA ALA A 38 7.58 -8.41 -7.08
C ALA A 38 8.87 -8.46 -7.92
N ASP A 39 9.10 -7.42 -8.75
CA ASP A 39 10.22 -7.31 -9.69
C ASP A 39 11.01 -6.01 -9.52
N GLY A 40 10.99 -5.43 -8.32
CA GLY A 40 11.77 -4.24 -7.99
C GLY A 40 11.23 -2.96 -8.62
N GLY A 41 9.91 -2.91 -8.84
CA GLY A 41 9.23 -1.77 -9.44
C GLY A 41 9.39 -1.69 -10.96
N VAL A 42 9.80 -2.77 -11.62
CA VAL A 42 9.80 -2.86 -13.09
C VAL A 42 8.36 -2.91 -13.61
N SER A 43 7.48 -3.63 -12.91
CA SER A 43 6.05 -3.66 -13.20
C SER A 43 5.19 -3.69 -11.93
N TYR A 44 4.00 -3.11 -12.03
CA TYR A 44 3.03 -3.02 -10.94
C TYR A 44 1.70 -3.65 -11.36
N ALA A 45 1.22 -4.61 -10.56
CA ALA A 45 -0.07 -5.26 -10.73
C ALA A 45 -1.11 -4.66 -9.78
N PRO A 46 -2.32 -4.32 -10.25
CA PRO A 46 -3.38 -3.85 -9.37
C PRO A 46 -3.91 -4.97 -8.47
N GLN A 47 -4.18 -4.62 -7.21
CA GLN A 47 -4.72 -5.55 -6.22
C GLN A 47 -6.18 -5.22 -5.90
N SER A 48 -7.01 -6.26 -5.90
CA SER A 48 -8.42 -6.11 -5.54
C SER A 48 -8.61 -6.14 -4.03
N HIS A 49 -9.55 -5.33 -3.53
CA HIS A 49 -9.99 -5.34 -2.13
C HIS A 49 -11.50 -5.09 -2.06
N ASN A 50 -12.11 -5.32 -0.90
CA ASN A 50 -13.56 -5.16 -0.69
C ASN A 50 -13.95 -3.91 0.14
N PHE A 51 -13.01 -3.00 0.42
CA PHE A 51 -13.30 -1.74 1.11
C PHE A 51 -14.16 -0.80 0.25
N ASN A 52 -15.46 -0.70 0.55
CA ASN A 52 -16.48 -0.03 -0.26
C ASN A 52 -17.06 1.21 0.43
N VAL A 53 -16.43 2.38 0.22
CA VAL A 53 -16.80 3.66 0.88
C VAL A 53 -17.09 4.79 -0.12
N GLY A 54 -17.60 4.43 -1.30
CA GLY A 54 -17.86 5.36 -2.39
C GLY A 54 -16.60 5.69 -3.22
N ASP A 55 -16.83 6.31 -4.37
CA ASP A 55 -15.77 6.66 -5.31
C ASP A 55 -14.99 7.90 -4.87
N GLY A 56 -13.75 8.03 -5.35
CA GLY A 56 -12.89 9.18 -5.08
C GLY A 56 -12.15 9.18 -3.74
N LYS A 57 -12.28 8.13 -2.93
CA LYS A 57 -11.49 7.97 -1.69
C LYS A 57 -10.03 7.64 -1.98
N ILE A 58 -9.14 8.08 -1.09
CA ILE A 58 -7.69 7.95 -1.22
C ILE A 58 -7.18 7.01 -0.13
N PHE A 59 -6.27 6.12 -0.52
CA PHE A 59 -5.36 5.48 0.41
C PHE A 59 -4.08 6.31 0.51
N TYR A 60 -3.73 6.73 1.72
CA TYR A 60 -2.70 7.74 1.96
C TYR A 60 -1.34 7.14 2.24
N ALA A 61 -1.29 5.99 2.91
CA ALA A 61 -0.04 5.34 3.25
C ALA A 61 -0.16 3.82 3.24
N VAL A 62 0.96 3.18 2.97
CA VAL A 62 1.16 1.75 3.09
C VAL A 62 2.46 1.49 3.83
N GLN A 63 2.46 0.48 4.69
CA GLN A 63 3.69 -0.03 5.27
C GLN A 63 3.73 -1.54 5.15
N ALA A 64 4.78 -2.04 4.52
CA ALA A 64 5.10 -3.46 4.55
C ALA A 64 5.83 -3.81 5.85
N ILE A 65 5.54 -5.00 6.36
CA ILE A 65 6.27 -5.62 7.46
C ILE A 65 7.32 -6.59 6.91
N ASP A 66 6.92 -7.31 5.86
CA ASP A 66 7.73 -8.27 5.11
C ASP A 66 7.16 -8.41 3.68
N GLU A 67 7.73 -9.28 2.86
CA GLU A 67 7.34 -9.48 1.46
C GLU A 67 5.89 -9.97 1.26
N ARG A 68 5.21 -10.39 2.32
CA ARG A 68 3.84 -10.92 2.29
C ARG A 68 2.86 -10.10 3.11
N THR A 69 3.36 -9.32 4.06
CA THR A 69 2.56 -8.67 5.09
C THR A 69 2.62 -7.16 4.96
N ALA A 70 1.47 -6.52 4.83
CA ALA A 70 1.38 -5.06 4.73
C ALA A 70 0.08 -4.50 5.30
N TYR A 71 0.12 -3.21 5.66
CA TYR A 71 -1.03 -2.43 6.10
C TYR A 71 -1.20 -1.20 5.23
N VAL A 72 -2.44 -0.92 4.82
CA VAL A 72 -2.84 0.28 4.08
C VAL A 72 -3.79 1.10 4.93
N VAL A 73 -3.58 2.42 4.96
CA VAL A 73 -4.47 3.36 5.63
C VAL A 73 -4.98 4.45 4.70
N GLY A 74 -6.13 5.03 5.00
CA GLY A 74 -6.73 6.02 4.11
C GLY A 74 -7.96 6.74 4.65
N ASP A 75 -8.69 7.33 3.71
CA ASP A 75 -9.99 7.97 3.93
C ASP A 75 -11.00 7.06 4.63
N SER A 76 -11.97 7.67 5.32
CA SER A 76 -13.08 6.97 5.99
C SER A 76 -12.60 5.98 7.07
N GLY A 77 -11.47 6.28 7.73
CA GLY A 77 -10.87 5.42 8.74
C GLY A 77 -10.37 4.09 8.19
N ALA A 78 -10.02 4.02 6.89
CA ALA A 78 -9.61 2.78 6.26
C ALA A 78 -8.37 2.18 6.93
N ILE A 79 -8.46 0.91 7.31
CA ILE A 79 -7.32 0.07 7.62
C ILE A 79 -7.51 -1.25 6.87
N LEU A 80 -6.61 -1.57 5.96
CA LEU A 80 -6.59 -2.84 5.25
C LEU A 80 -5.30 -3.58 5.59
N TYR A 81 -5.41 -4.88 5.81
CA TYR A 81 -4.30 -5.77 6.15
C TYR A 81 -4.18 -6.90 5.13
N THR A 82 -2.96 -7.27 4.77
CA THR A 82 -2.68 -8.50 4.05
C THR A 82 -1.56 -9.30 4.71
N SER A 83 -1.59 -10.61 4.51
CA SER A 83 -0.54 -11.57 4.92
C SER A 83 -0.15 -12.53 3.78
N ASN A 84 -0.66 -12.27 2.58
CA ASN A 84 -0.48 -13.12 1.39
C ASN A 84 -0.12 -12.27 0.17
N ALA A 85 0.73 -11.29 0.40
CA ALA A 85 1.22 -10.34 -0.59
C ALA A 85 0.09 -9.60 -1.33
N GLY A 86 -1.04 -9.34 -0.67
CA GLY A 86 -2.20 -8.69 -1.27
C GLY A 86 -3.07 -9.56 -2.18
N GLY A 87 -2.88 -10.89 -2.15
CA GLY A 87 -3.84 -11.84 -2.73
C GLY A 87 -5.24 -11.71 -2.12
N SER A 88 -5.31 -11.24 -0.88
CA SER A 88 -6.54 -10.76 -0.23
C SER A 88 -6.22 -9.68 0.81
N TRP A 89 -7.16 -8.75 0.98
CA TRP A 89 -7.10 -7.70 2.00
C TRP A 89 -8.24 -7.86 3.00
N THR A 90 -7.91 -7.85 4.29
CA THR A 90 -8.87 -7.87 5.40
C THR A 90 -9.02 -6.46 5.97
N ILE A 91 -10.25 -5.95 6.00
CA ILE A 91 -10.56 -4.66 6.61
C ILE A 91 -10.50 -4.80 8.13
N GLN A 92 -9.79 -3.89 8.79
CA GLN A 92 -9.74 -3.77 10.24
C GLN A 92 -10.61 -2.58 10.68
N ASP A 93 -11.34 -2.74 11.77
CA ASP A 93 -12.09 -1.62 12.35
C ASP A 93 -11.11 -0.66 13.05
N SER A 94 -11.10 0.59 12.62
CA SER A 94 -10.32 1.64 13.25
C SER A 94 -11.06 2.32 14.40
N GLY A 95 -12.38 2.18 14.47
CA GLY A 95 -13.25 2.95 15.37
C GLY A 95 -13.46 4.41 14.94
N TRP A 96 -12.91 4.83 13.79
CA TRP A 96 -12.98 6.19 13.28
C TRP A 96 -13.53 6.22 11.85
N VAL A 97 -14.15 7.34 11.49
CA VAL A 97 -14.59 7.64 10.10
C VAL A 97 -13.77 8.77 9.47
N THR A 98 -12.82 9.33 10.21
CA THR A 98 -11.91 10.37 9.74
C THR A 98 -10.73 9.76 8.98
N PRO A 99 -10.12 10.48 8.03
CA PRO A 99 -8.94 10.00 7.33
C PRO A 99 -7.79 9.61 8.25
N LEU A 100 -7.13 8.49 7.93
CA LEU A 100 -5.86 8.09 8.52
C LEU A 100 -4.77 8.35 7.48
N TYR A 101 -3.84 9.25 7.81
CA TYR A 101 -2.85 9.76 6.84
C TYR A 101 -1.57 8.95 6.78
N ASP A 102 -1.20 8.25 7.85
CA ASP A 102 0.07 7.54 7.92
C ASP A 102 -0.03 6.29 8.80
N VAL A 103 0.87 5.34 8.55
CA VAL A 103 1.02 4.11 9.33
C VAL A 103 2.52 3.82 9.52
N TYR A 104 2.92 3.66 10.78
CA TYR A 104 4.29 3.34 11.14
C TYR A 104 4.37 2.28 12.24
N PHE A 105 5.04 1.17 11.96
CA PHE A 105 5.43 0.14 12.94
C PHE A 105 6.82 0.44 13.48
N VAL A 106 6.93 0.56 14.82
CA VAL A 106 8.17 0.91 15.54
C VAL A 106 9.17 -0.25 15.66
N SER A 107 8.76 -1.47 15.33
CA SER A 107 9.63 -2.64 15.18
C SER A 107 8.96 -3.66 14.27
N ALA A 108 9.76 -4.32 13.42
CA ALA A 108 9.31 -5.41 12.56
C ALA A 108 9.29 -6.78 13.28
N THR A 109 9.67 -6.83 14.56
CA THR A 109 9.69 -8.08 15.35
C THR A 109 8.49 -8.17 16.27
N ARG A 110 7.81 -9.32 16.24
CA ARG A 110 6.92 -9.74 17.33
C ARG A 110 7.68 -9.92 18.64
#